data_AF-A0A7W5CB44-F1
#
_entry.id   AF-A0A7W5CB44-F1
#
_cell.length_a   1.000
_cell.length_b   1.000
_cell.length_c   1.000
_cell.angle_alpha   90.00
_cell.angle_beta   90.00
_cell.angle_gamma   90.00
#
_symmetry.space_group_name_H-M   'P 1'
#
loop_
_entity.id
_entity.type
_entity.pdbx_description
1 polymer ?
#
loop_
_entity_poly.entity_id
_entity_poly.type
_entity_poly.pdbx_seq_one_letter_code
_entity_poly.pdbx_strand_id
1 'polypeptide(L)' 'MKIVFDVTVDGKVKETIQPQTQRLKEIHSFIKAESNGLIKKYGSNVYINRRVVYN' A
#
# COMPACT_ATOMS: atom_id res chain seq x y z
N MET A 1 13.29 11.08 0.76
CA MET A 1 12.30 10.41 1.66
C MET A 1 10.90 10.29 1.03
N LYS A 2 10.40 9.07 0.83
CA LYS A 2 9.05 8.76 0.34
C LYS A 2 8.41 7.62 1.13
N ILE A 3 7.14 7.75 1.48
CA ILE A 3 6.30 6.69 2.05
C ILE A 3 5.77 5.83 0.91
N VAL A 4 6.01 4.54 1.01
CA VAL A 4 5.52 3.49 0.11
C VAL A 4 4.83 2.40 0.92
N PHE A 5 4.07 1.54 0.25
CA PHE A 5 3.37 0.44 0.90
C PHE A 5 3.59 -0.85 0.13
N ASP A 6 4.15 -1.85 0.80
CA ASP A 6 4.36 -3.17 0.24
C ASP A 6 3.10 -4.02 0.50
N VAL A 7 2.51 -4.53 -0.58
CA VAL A 7 1.35 -5.42 -0.54
C VAL A 7 1.84 -6.86 -0.51
N THR A 8 1.54 -7.56 0.58
CA THR A 8 1.92 -8.96 0.82
C THR A 8 0.69 -9.84 0.79
N VAL A 9 0.76 -10.95 0.04
CA VAL A 9 -0.30 -11.96 -0.05
C VAL A 9 0.37 -13.32 0.13
N ASP A 10 -0.17 -14.12 1.06
CA ASP A 10 0.40 -15.42 1.45
C ASP A 10 1.89 -15.36 1.79
N GLY A 11 2.29 -14.33 2.54
CA GLY A 11 3.67 -14.13 2.99
C GLY A 11 4.65 -13.67 1.91
N LYS A 12 4.19 -13.41 0.67
CA LYS A 12 5.04 -12.91 -0.43
C LYS A 12 4.63 -11.51 -0.86
N VAL A 13 5.61 -10.62 -1.02
CA VAL A 13 5.37 -9.29 -1.60
C VAL A 13 4.94 -9.46 -3.05
N LYS A 14 3.77 -8.93 -3.40
CA LYS A 14 3.21 -8.97 -4.75
C LYS A 14 3.49 -7.69 -5.52
N GLU A 15 3.30 -6.55 -4.86
CA GLU A 15 3.52 -5.23 -5.45
C GLU A 15 3.82 -4.19 -4.37
N THR A 16 4.40 -3.07 -4.79
CA THR A 16 4.59 -1.88 -3.95
C THR A 16 3.75 -0.76 -4.53
N ILE A 17 2.84 -0.22 -3.75
CA ILE A 17 2.03 0.94 -4.13
C ILE A 17 2.61 2.21 -3.50
N GLN A 18 2.58 3.30 -4.25
CA GLN A 18 3.10 4.59 -3.81
C GLN A 18 2.02 5.67 -3.99
N PRO A 19 1.66 6.39 -2.93
CA PRO A 19 0.80 7.57 -3.04
C PRO A 19 1.46 8.65 -3.93
N GLN A 20 0.67 9.34 -4.73
CA GLN A 20 1.15 10.41 -5.62
C GLN A 20 1.80 11.56 -4.84
N THR A 21 1.32 11.80 -3.61
CA THR A 21 1.81 12.86 -2.73
C THR A 21 2.26 12.28 -1.39
N GLN A 22 3.04 13.06 -0.64
CA GLN A 22 3.55 12.66 0.67
C GLN A 22 2.79 13.33 1.83
N ARG A 23 1.60 13.88 1.55
CA ARG A 23 0.73 14.49 2.56
C ARG A 23 -0.07 13.41 3.28
N LEU A 24 0.01 13.36 4.61
CA LEU A 24 -0.60 12.30 5.41
C LEU A 24 -2.12 12.10 5.15
N LYS A 25 -2.87 13.19 4.98
CA LYS A 25 -4.31 13.14 4.66
C LYS A 25 -4.58 12.45 3.31
N GLU A 26 -3.76 12.74 2.31
CA GLU A 26 -3.90 12.18 0.96
C GLU A 26 -3.41 10.72 0.93
N ILE A 27 -2.35 10.39 1.68
CA ILE A 27 -1.89 9.01 1.88
C ILE A 27 -2.99 8.15 2.50
N HIS A 28 -3.65 8.64 3.55
CA HIS A 28 -4.74 7.92 4.19
C HIS A 28 -5.90 7.65 3.22
N SER A 29 -6.32 8.67 2.46
CA SER A 29 -7.35 8.52 1.44
C SER A 29 -6.96 7.53 0.34
N PHE A 30 -5.71 7.59 -0.12
CA PHE A 30 -5.15 6.67 -1.12
C PHE A 30 -5.21 5.22 -0.63
N ILE A 31 -4.69 4.92 0.57
CA ILE A 31 -4.68 3.55 1.09
C ILE A 31 -6.09 3.00 1.31
N LYS A 32 -7.04 3.84 1.76
CA LYS A 32 -8.45 3.45 1.90
C LYS A 32 -9.09 3.10 0.55
N ALA A 33 -8.74 3.80 -0.52
CA ALA A 33 -9.24 3.51 -1.86
C ALA A 33 -8.60 2.23 -2.42
N GLU A 34 -7.26 2.13 -2.33
CA GLU A 34 -6.50 0.99 -2.84
C GLU A 34 -6.84 -0.31 -2.11
N SER A 35 -7.06 -0.28 -0.79
CA SER A 35 -7.37 -1.50 -0.02
C SER A 35 -8.57 -2.27 -0.56
N ASN A 36 -9.60 -1.55 -1.02
CA ASN A 36 -10.78 -2.18 -1.63
C ASN A 36 -10.45 -2.85 -2.96
N GLY A 37 -9.58 -2.25 -3.76
CA GLY A 37 -9.09 -2.82 -5.01
C GLY A 37 -8.22 -4.05 -4.77
N LEU A 38 -7.32 -3.99 -3.78
CA LEU A 38 -6.42 -5.08 -3.43
C LEU A 38 -7.15 -6.30 -2.88
N ILE A 39 -8.17 -6.11 -2.03
CA ILE A 39 -9.03 -7.22 -1.54
C ILE A 39 -9.78 -7.87 -2.71
N LYS A 40 -10.30 -7.08 -3.66
CA LYS A 40 -10.96 -7.64 -4.86
C LYS A 40 -9.98 -8.39 -5.76
N LYS A 41 -8.74 -7.91 -5.89
CA LYS A 41 -7.70 -8.46 -6.76
C LYS A 41 -7.10 -9.75 -6.22
N TYR A 42 -6.82 -9.79 -4.91
CA TYR A 42 -6.08 -10.89 -4.28
C TYR A 42 -6.92 -11.75 -3.33
N GLY A 43 -8.13 -11.34 -3.01
CA GLY A 43 -9.00 -12.05 -2.08
C GLY A 43 -8.68 -11.75 -0.62
N SER A 44 -8.56 -12.80 0.19
CA SER A 44 -8.24 -12.72 1.62
C SER A 44 -6.73 -12.67 1.88
N ASN A 45 -6.34 -12.46 3.15
CA ASN A 45 -4.93 -12.47 3.61
C ASN A 45 -4.02 -11.43 2.92
N VAL A 46 -4.58 -10.27 2.56
CA VAL A 46 -3.82 -9.14 2.05
C VAL A 46 -3.30 -8.30 3.21
N TYR A 47 -1.99 -8.09 3.27
CA TYR A 47 -1.33 -7.21 4.23
C TYR A 47 -0.71 -6.02 3.50
N ILE A 48 -0.91 -4.81 4.03
CA ILE A 48 -0.38 -3.58 3.47
C ILE A 48 0.60 -2.99 4.49
N ASN A 49 1.89 -3.05 4.19
CA ASN A 49 2.95 -2.65 5.12
C ASN A 49 3.57 -1.32 4.70
N ARG A 50 3.52 -0.32 5.58
CA ARG A 50 4.12 1.00 5.34
C ARG A 50 5.64 0.94 5.49
N ARG A 51 6.37 1.48 4.51
CA ARG A 51 7.83 1.66 4.55
C ARG A 51 8.22 3.07 4.13
N VAL A 52 9.34 3.56 4.65
CA VAL A 52 9.95 4.83 4.25
C VAL A 52 11.20 4.54 3.44
N VAL A 53 11.30 5.14 2.25
CA VAL A 53 12.45 5.05 1.35
C VAL A 53 13.20 6.38 1.42
N TYR A 54 14.49 6.35 1.75
CA TYR A 54 15.28 7.53 2.10
C TYR A 54 16.08 8.15 0.94
N ASN A 55 15.89 7.71 -0.31
CA ASN A 55 16.52 8.31 -1.49
C ASN A 55 16.58 9.84 -1.43
#